data_AF-A0A2R6BD46-F1
#
_entry.id   AF-A0A2R6BD46-F1
#
_cell.length_a   1.000
_cell.length_b   1.000
_cell.length_c   1.000
_cell.angle_alpha   90.00
_cell.angle_beta   90.00
_cell.angle_gamma   90.00
#
_symmetry.space_group_name_H-M   'P 1'
#
loop_
_entity.id
_entity.type
_entity.pdbx_description
1 polymer ?
#
loop_
_entity_poly.entity_id
_entity_poly.type
_entity_poly.pdbx_seq_one_letter_code
_entity_poly.pdbx_strand_id
1 'polypeptide(L)'
;MDGFVKRYTADFLGEAKHPFTLTTLWYARVLIRLGKTKEAIETIERVLKPSKGLYLVGEHVDVHTGEYTGNYPQAFSQANVVLALDELRRLAR
;
A
#
# COMPACT_ATOMS: atom_id res chain seq x y z
N MET A 1 -7.65 -10.98 -3.57
CA MET A 1 -6.54 -10.13 -3.07
C MET A 1 -7.10 -9.36 -1.92
N ASP A 2 -6.66 -9.63 -0.70
CA ASP A 2 -7.22 -9.03 0.52
C ASP A 2 -6.99 -7.52 0.53
N GLY A 3 -7.77 -6.72 -0.21
CA GLY A 3 -7.65 -5.24 -0.24
C GLY A 3 -6.35 -4.68 -0.83
N PHE A 4 -5.46 -5.54 -1.34
CA PHE A 4 -4.22 -5.14 -2.01
C PHE A 4 -4.38 -5.06 -3.53
N VAL A 5 -3.56 -4.21 -4.16
CA VAL A 5 -3.59 -3.94 -5.61
C VAL A 5 -2.28 -4.40 -6.24
N LYS A 6 -2.37 -5.19 -7.33
CA LYS A 6 -1.21 -5.52 -8.18
C LYS A 6 -0.93 -4.39 -9.17
N ARG A 7 0.32 -4.31 -9.63
CA ARG A 7 0.72 -3.40 -10.73
C ARG A 7 0.10 -3.80 -12.08
N TYR A 8 0.03 -5.10 -12.34
CA TYR A 8 -0.61 -5.74 -13.49
C TYR A 8 -0.93 -7.19 -13.13
N THR A 9 -1.75 -7.87 -13.94
CA THR A 9 -1.98 -9.32 -13.79
C THR A 9 -0.76 -10.13 -14.23
N ALA A 10 -0.15 -9.77 -15.35
CA ALA A 10 1.09 -10.35 -15.87
C ALA A 10 1.88 -9.31 -16.70
N ASP A 11 3.19 -9.55 -16.86
CA ASP A 11 4.07 -8.83 -17.78
C ASP A 11 5.00 -9.81 -18.52
N PHE A 12 6.07 -9.29 -19.13
CA PHE A 12 7.08 -10.10 -19.83
C PHE A 12 7.88 -11.05 -18.93
N LEU A 13 7.78 -10.92 -17.59
CA LEU A 13 8.38 -11.81 -16.60
C LEU A 13 7.37 -12.88 -16.09
N GLY A 14 6.12 -12.85 -16.56
CA GLY A 14 5.07 -13.78 -16.20
C GLY A 14 4.01 -13.17 -15.28
N GLU A 15 3.30 -14.01 -14.53
CA GLU A 15 2.26 -13.54 -13.62
C GLU A 15 2.85 -12.77 -12.43
N ALA A 16 2.25 -11.64 -12.10
CA ALA A 16 2.63 -10.91 -10.89
C ALA A 16 2.24 -11.72 -9.64
N LYS A 17 3.24 -12.32 -8.99
CA LYS A 17 3.04 -13.20 -7.81
C LYS A 17 2.44 -12.45 -6.62
N HIS A 18 2.98 -11.29 -6.28
CA HIS A 18 2.60 -10.52 -5.10
C HIS A 18 2.03 -9.13 -5.48
N PRO A 19 1.05 -8.59 -4.74
CA PRO A 19 0.64 -7.20 -4.89
C PRO A 19 1.76 -6.23 -4.50
N PHE A 20 1.69 -5.02 -5.05
CA PHE A 20 2.66 -3.96 -4.80
C PHE A 20 2.07 -2.99 -3.77
N THR A 21 2.80 -2.73 -2.69
CA THR A 21 2.41 -1.75 -1.67
C THR A 21 2.21 -0.35 -2.24
N LEU A 22 3.06 0.11 -3.17
CA LEU A 22 2.95 1.39 -3.87
C LEU A 22 1.60 1.57 -4.57
N THR A 23 1.18 0.61 -5.40
CA THR A 23 -0.11 0.70 -6.12
C THR A 23 -1.29 0.60 -5.17
N THR A 24 -1.14 -0.14 -4.07
CA THR A 24 -2.14 -0.19 -2.99
C THR A 24 -2.28 1.16 -2.29
N LEU A 25 -1.17 1.88 -2.07
CA LEU A 25 -1.19 3.23 -1.49
C LEU A 25 -1.74 4.28 -2.46
N TRP A 26 -1.48 4.15 -3.77
CA TRP A 26 -2.16 4.97 -4.78
C TRP A 26 -3.67 4.78 -4.74
N TYR A 27 -4.12 3.53 -4.61
CA TYR A 27 -5.54 3.24 -4.45
C TYR A 27 -6.12 3.90 -3.18
N ALA A 28 -5.43 3.81 -2.04
CA ALA A 28 -5.82 4.53 -0.82
C ALA A 28 -5.97 6.04 -1.06
N ARG A 29 -5.01 6.65 -1.77
CA ARG A 29 -5.04 8.09 -2.14
C ARG A 29 -6.20 8.45 -3.08
N VAL A 30 -6.61 7.54 -3.96
CA VAL A 30 -7.83 7.72 -4.77
C VAL A 30 -9.07 7.68 -3.87
N LEU A 31 -9.16 6.72 -2.94
CA LEU A 31 -10.26 6.62 -1.98
C LEU A 31 -10.39 7.91 -1.14
N ILE A 32 -9.26 8.47 -0.68
CA ILE A 32 -9.22 9.76 0.03
C ILE A 32 -9.87 10.86 -0.80
N ARG A 33 -9.46 11.02 -2.07
CA ARG A 33 -10.00 12.05 -2.98
C ARG A 33 -11.48 11.86 -3.29
N LEU A 34 -11.98 10.64 -3.24
CA LEU A 34 -13.40 10.31 -3.41
C LEU A 34 -14.23 10.49 -2.13
N GLY A 35 -13.62 10.95 -1.03
CA GLY A 35 -14.30 11.09 0.27
C GLY A 35 -14.50 9.76 1.01
N LYS A 36 -13.97 8.65 0.49
CA LYS A 36 -14.05 7.30 1.09
C LYS A 36 -12.95 7.10 2.14
N THR A 37 -12.90 7.98 3.13
CA THR A 37 -11.79 8.06 4.09
C THR A 37 -11.63 6.82 4.95
N LYS A 38 -12.72 6.18 5.37
CA LYS A 38 -12.68 4.94 6.15
C LYS A 38 -11.99 3.80 5.37
N GLU A 39 -12.42 3.56 4.13
CA GLU A 39 -11.81 2.53 3.25
C GLU A 39 -10.32 2.85 2.98
N ALA A 40 -9.98 4.13 2.84
CA ALA A 40 -8.59 4.54 2.67
C ALA A 40 -7.72 4.24 3.89
N ILE A 41 -8.20 4.55 5.10
CA ILE A 41 -7.49 4.26 6.35
C ILE A 41 -7.25 2.76 6.50
N GLU A 42 -8.29 1.95 6.31
CA GLU A 42 -8.18 0.48 6.35
C GLU A 42 -7.17 -0.05 5.32
N THR A 43 -7.07 0.58 4.15
CA THR A 43 -6.09 0.22 3.11
C THR A 43 -4.65 0.57 3.55
N ILE A 44 -4.44 1.74 4.15
CA ILE A 44 -3.12 2.18 4.65
C ILE A 44 -2.68 1.29 5.82
N GLU A 45 -3.56 1.03 6.78
CA GLU A 45 -3.28 0.14 7.92
C GLU A 45 -2.89 -1.26 7.46
N ARG A 46 -3.57 -1.77 6.42
CA ARG A 46 -3.25 -3.06 5.82
C ARG A 46 -1.84 -3.11 5.23
N VAL A 47 -1.41 -2.04 4.56
CA VAL A 47 -0.04 -1.92 4.03
C VAL A 47 0.99 -1.85 5.16
N LEU A 48 0.67 -1.21 6.29
CA LEU A 48 1.58 -1.05 7.43
C LEU A 48 1.64 -2.27 8.36
N LYS A 49 0.62 -3.12 8.37
CA LYS A 49 0.54 -4.28 9.27
C LYS A 49 1.79 -5.19 9.25
N PRO A 50 2.39 -5.55 8.09
CA PRO A 50 3.60 -6.37 8.04
C PRO A 50 4.83 -5.72 8.68
N SER A 51 4.85 -4.38 8.85
CA SER A 51 5.97 -3.67 9.48
C SER A 51 6.13 -3.95 10.97
N LYS A 52 5.14 -4.58 11.62
CA LYS A 52 5.15 -4.94 13.05
C LYS A 52 5.53 -3.75 13.96
N GLY A 53 5.05 -2.55 13.60
CA GLY A 53 5.27 -1.32 14.38
C GLY A 53 6.53 -0.53 14.03
N LEU A 54 7.38 -1.03 13.13
CA LEU A 54 8.54 -0.27 12.63
C LEU A 54 8.15 0.81 11.61
N TYR A 55 6.96 0.71 11.02
CA TYR A 55 6.45 1.62 9.99
C TYR A 55 7.35 1.77 8.75
N LEU A 56 8.26 0.82 8.52
CA LEU A 56 9.00 0.65 7.27
C LEU A 56 8.21 -0.24 6.32
N VAL A 57 8.07 0.18 5.06
CA VAL A 57 7.26 -0.51 4.05
C VAL A 57 8.12 -1.20 3.01
N GLY A 58 7.86 -2.48 2.73
CA GLY A 58 8.49 -3.22 1.64
C GLY A 58 7.81 -3.05 0.29
N GLU A 59 8.45 -3.50 -0.77
CA GLU A 59 7.96 -3.39 -2.14
C GLU A 59 6.66 -4.15 -2.37
N HIS A 60 6.65 -5.42 -1.99
CA HIS A 60 5.52 -6.30 -2.14
C HIS A 60 5.08 -6.83 -0.78
N VAL A 61 3.87 -7.39 -0.74
CA VAL A 61 3.36 -8.16 0.40
C VAL A 61 3.02 -9.56 -0.06
N ASP A 62 3.53 -10.56 0.63
CA ASP A 62 2.97 -11.90 0.54
C ASP A 62 1.71 -11.98 1.39
N VAL A 63 0.55 -12.10 0.74
CA VAL A 63 -0.75 -12.12 1.41
C VAL A 63 -0.99 -13.40 2.21
N HIS A 64 -0.24 -14.47 1.94
CA HIS A 64 -0.38 -15.73 2.67
C HIS A 64 0.41 -15.72 3.97
N THR A 65 1.62 -15.14 3.96
CA THR A 65 2.48 -15.08 5.15
C THR A 65 2.29 -13.80 5.94
N GLY A 66 1.79 -12.73 5.32
CA GLY A 66 1.67 -11.40 5.93
C GLY A 66 3.01 -10.68 6.07
N GLU A 67 4.04 -11.10 5.33
CA GLU A 67 5.37 -10.50 5.35
C GLU A 67 5.63 -9.65 4.10
N TYR A 68 6.56 -8.69 4.19
CA TYR A 68 7.06 -7.98 3.02
C TYR A 68 7.98 -8.87 2.18
N THR A 69 8.00 -8.64 0.87
CA THR A 69 8.94 -9.27 -0.06
C THR A 69 9.51 -8.26 -1.06
N GLY A 70 10.62 -8.60 -1.70
CA GLY A 70 11.36 -7.68 -2.58
C GLY A 70 12.17 -6.64 -1.80
N ASN A 71 12.29 -5.44 -2.35
CA ASN A 71 13.08 -4.37 -1.74
C ASN A 71 12.50 -3.95 -0.37
N TYR A 72 13.37 -3.82 0.65
CA TYR A 72 12.99 -3.38 1.99
C TYR A 72 14.14 -2.59 2.67
N PRO A 73 13.88 -1.34 3.14
CA PRO A 73 12.68 -0.55 2.92
C PRO A 73 12.58 -0.07 1.46
N GLN A 74 11.36 0.09 0.97
CA GLN A 74 11.08 0.58 -0.38
C GLN A 74 10.71 2.08 -0.31
N ALA A 75 11.55 2.93 -0.92
CA ALA A 75 11.44 4.39 -0.79
C ALA A 75 10.17 5.00 -1.40
N PHE A 76 9.73 4.57 -2.57
CA PHE A 76 8.51 5.07 -3.23
C PHE A 76 7.22 4.75 -2.44
N SER A 77 7.12 3.55 -1.88
CA SER A 77 6.04 3.09 -1.02
C SER A 77 6.07 3.87 0.28
N GLN A 78 7.24 4.03 0.90
CA GLN A 78 7.41 4.84 2.10
C GLN A 78 6.93 6.29 1.87
N ALA A 79 7.33 6.90 0.75
CA ALA A 79 6.88 8.25 0.38
C ALA A 79 5.36 8.32 0.19
N ASN A 80 4.73 7.29 -0.38
CA ASN A 80 3.28 7.30 -0.59
C ASN A 80 2.47 7.10 0.70
N VAL A 81 3.02 6.48 1.73
CA VAL A 81 2.40 6.51 3.08
C VAL A 81 2.34 7.95 3.57
N VAL A 82 3.45 8.69 3.52
CA VAL A 82 3.51 10.09 3.97
C VAL A 82 2.54 10.96 3.19
N LEU A 83 2.50 10.82 1.86
CA LEU A 83 1.57 11.56 1.01
C LEU A 83 0.10 11.25 1.32
N ALA A 84 -0.25 9.99 1.55
CA ALA A 84 -1.61 9.60 1.89
C ALA A 84 -2.05 10.17 3.25
N LEU A 85 -1.17 10.14 4.24
CA LEU A 85 -1.45 10.71 5.56
C LEU A 85 -1.57 12.24 5.52
N ASP A 86 -0.74 12.93 4.72
CA ASP A 86 -0.87 14.38 4.53
C ASP A 86 -2.20 14.75 3.83
N GLU A 87 -2.63 13.96 2.85
CA GLU A 87 -3.93 14.15 2.20
C GLU A 87 -5.10 13.96 3.18
N LEU A 88 -5.09 12.90 3.99
CA LEU A 88 -6.08 12.68 5.05
C LEU A 88 -6.12 13.86 6.04
N ARG A 89 -4.95 14.32 6.49
CA ARG A 89 -4.83 15.46 7.40
C ARG A 89 -5.46 16.73 6.83
N ARG A 90 -5.32 16.98 5.53
CA ARG A 90 -5.88 18.18 4.87
C ARG A 90 -7.41 18.15 4.79
N LEU A 91 -8.02 16.97 4.71
CA LEU A 91 -9.49 16.82 4.70
C LEU A 91 -10.14 16.97 6.08
N ALA A 92 -9.37 16.79 7.15
CA ALA A 92 -9.86 16.92 8.52
C ALA A 92 -9.85 18.38 9.04
N ARG A 93 -9.47 19.35 8.20
CA ARG A 93 -9.47 20.79 8.48
C ARG A 93 -10.67 21.45 7.83
#